data_AF-A0A0R3WY23-F1
#
_entry.id   AF-A0A0R3WY23-F1
#
_cell.length_a   1.000
_cell.length_b   1.000
_cell.length_c   1.000
_cell.angle_alpha   90.00
_cell.angle_beta   90.00
_cell.angle_gamma   90.00
#
_symmetry.space_group_name_H-M   'P 1'
#
loop_
_entity.id
_entity.type
_entity.pdbx_description
1 polymer ?
#
loop_
_entity_poly.entity_id
_entity_poly.type
_entity_poly.pdbx_seq_one_letter_code
_entity_poly.pdbx_strand_id
1 'polypeptide(L)'
;MRDATFELIGILFNLALWFSKHAAKIAIEMEQAVEVYKSLRNAAGLFEHIKKDLLGQVKGKVESGSDLDPCVLDVYILQSLAEAQEVTIARAMELKHDPGIIAPLACETATLYEKCRLGLQNIPESLVTKWRAYCIFKTACFRAYVSYCIRLSLFTFSHSSISLSPL
;
A
#
# COMPACT_ATOMS: atom_id res chain seq x y z
N MET A 1 -31.23 17.29 -5.86
CA MET A 1 -30.72 17.33 -7.24
C MET A 1 -29.94 16.04 -7.43
N ARG A 2 -30.36 15.11 -8.29
CA ARG A 2 -29.67 13.82 -8.51
C ARG A 2 -28.55 14.06 -9.51
N ASP A 3 -27.31 13.98 -9.05
CA ASP A 3 -26.13 14.13 -9.92
C ASP A 3 -25.67 12.74 -10.34
N ALA A 4 -25.84 12.38 -11.61
CA ALA A 4 -25.41 11.08 -12.13
C ALA A 4 -23.90 10.86 -11.93
N THR A 5 -23.12 11.94 -11.87
CA THR A 5 -21.68 11.91 -11.60
C THR A 5 -21.39 11.47 -10.17
N PHE A 6 -22.16 11.98 -9.21
CA PHE A 6 -22.02 11.60 -7.81
C PHE A 6 -22.35 10.12 -7.60
N GLU A 7 -23.41 9.62 -8.24
CA GLU A 7 -23.77 8.20 -8.23
C GLU A 7 -22.69 7.33 -8.88
N LEU A 8 -22.15 7.76 -10.03
CA LEU A 8 -21.05 7.06 -10.70
C LEU A 8 -19.82 6.96 -9.78
N ILE A 9 -19.44 8.06 -9.12
CA ILE A 9 -18.34 8.07 -8.15
C ILE A 9 -18.62 7.09 -7.02
N GLY A 10 -19.84 7.07 -6.47
CA GLY A 10 -20.23 6.13 -5.42
C GLY A 10 -20.10 4.66 -5.85
N ILE A 11 -20.48 4.34 -7.10
CA ILE A 11 -20.31 2.99 -7.67
C ILE A 11 -18.83 2.64 -7.81
N LEU A 12 -18.02 3.54 -8.37
CA LEU A 12 -16.58 3.31 -8.58
C LEU A 12 -15.83 3.20 -7.26
N PHE A 13 -16.18 4.01 -6.27
CA PHE A 13 -15.58 3.97 -4.94
C PHE A 13 -15.85 2.62 -4.25
N ASN A 14 -17.10 2.16 -4.28
CA ASN A 14 -17.48 0.86 -3.75
C ASN A 14 -16.81 -0.29 -4.51
N LEU A 15 -16.66 -0.17 -5.83
CA LEU A 15 -15.93 -1.16 -6.64
C LEU A 15 -14.44 -1.22 -6.25
N ALA A 16 -13.81 -0.07 -6.01
CA ALA A 16 -12.42 0.00 -5.54
C ALA A 16 -12.26 -0.64 -4.15
N LEU A 17 -13.18 -0.37 -3.22
CA LEU A 17 -13.23 -1.03 -1.92
C LEU A 17 -13.45 -2.54 -2.05
N TRP A 18 -14.29 -2.97 -3.00
CA TRP A 18 -14.51 -4.39 -3.26
C TRP A 18 -13.21 -5.06 -3.71
N PHE A 19 -12.45 -4.47 -4.63
CA PHE A 19 -11.16 -5.00 -5.05
C PHE A 19 -10.16 -5.12 -3.88
N SER A 20 -10.09 -4.12 -2.99
CA SER A 20 -9.24 -4.21 -1.79
C SER A 20 -9.68 -5.33 -0.85
N LYS A 21 -10.99 -5.48 -0.57
CA LYS A 21 -11.52 -6.55 0.27
C LYS A 21 -11.37 -7.94 -0.35
N HIS A 22 -11.57 -8.04 -1.67
CA HIS A 22 -11.34 -9.27 -2.43
C HIS A 22 -9.89 -9.71 -2.29
N ALA A 23 -8.95 -8.79 -2.52
CA ALA A 23 -7.51 -9.03 -2.36
C ALA A 23 -7.18 -9.55 -0.96
N ALA A 24 -7.71 -8.91 0.09
CA ALA A 24 -7.51 -9.34 1.48
C ALA A 24 -8.07 -10.74 1.77
N LYS A 25 -9.19 -11.12 1.13
CA LYS A 25 -9.80 -12.44 1.28
C LYS A 25 -8.95 -13.53 0.62
N ILE A 26 -8.50 -13.31 -0.61
CA ILE A 26 -7.76 -14.31 -1.37
C ILE A 26 -6.28 -14.39 -0.99
N ALA A 27 -5.71 -13.36 -0.35
CA ALA A 27 -4.33 -13.33 0.14
C ALA A 27 -4.01 -14.44 1.17
N ILE A 28 -5.02 -15.13 1.70
CA ILE A 28 -4.87 -16.30 2.56
C ILE A 28 -4.26 -17.48 1.77
N GLU A 29 -4.49 -17.54 0.46
CA GLU A 29 -3.99 -18.57 -0.43
C GLU A 29 -2.79 -18.03 -1.23
N MET A 30 -1.57 -18.51 -0.93
CA MET A 30 -0.33 -17.99 -1.52
C MET A 30 -0.25 -18.12 -3.06
N GLU A 31 -0.96 -19.10 -3.63
CA GLU A 31 -1.00 -19.35 -5.08
C GLU A 31 -1.68 -18.22 -5.86
N GLN A 32 -2.43 -17.34 -5.18
CA GLN A 32 -3.18 -16.25 -5.79
C GLN A 32 -2.46 -14.89 -5.73
N ALA A 33 -1.16 -14.85 -5.41
CA ALA A 33 -0.40 -13.59 -5.25
C ALA A 33 -0.53 -12.63 -6.46
N VAL A 34 -0.56 -13.14 -7.69
CA VAL A 34 -0.74 -12.31 -8.90
C VAL A 34 -2.14 -11.67 -8.94
N GLU A 35 -3.17 -12.40 -8.51
CA GLU A 35 -4.53 -11.88 -8.45
C GLU A 35 -4.69 -10.83 -7.34
N VAL A 36 -4.12 -11.09 -6.16
CA VAL A 36 -4.07 -10.11 -5.06
C VAL A 36 -3.43 -8.81 -5.54
N TYR A 37 -2.25 -8.90 -6.17
CA TYR A 37 -1.53 -7.74 -6.71
C TYR A 37 -2.38 -6.96 -7.73
N LYS A 38 -2.97 -7.65 -8.71
CA LYS A 38 -3.81 -7.03 -9.74
C LYS A 38 -5.03 -6.35 -9.13
N SER A 39 -5.69 -7.01 -8.18
CA SER A 39 -6.85 -6.47 -7.49
C SER A 39 -6.53 -5.17 -6.75
N LEU A 40 -5.42 -5.13 -6.00
CA LEU A 40 -4.98 -3.92 -5.29
C LEU A 40 -4.56 -2.78 -6.24
N ARG A 41 -3.90 -3.11 -7.36
CA ARG A 41 -3.56 -2.13 -8.40
C ARG A 41 -4.80 -1.55 -9.08
N ASN A 42 -5.81 -2.37 -9.32
CA ASN A 42 -7.10 -1.91 -9.84
C ASN A 42 -7.82 -0.99 -8.84
N ALA A 43 -7.80 -1.32 -7.54
CA ALA A 43 -8.35 -0.45 -6.50
C ALA A 43 -7.65 0.93 -6.50
N ALA A 44 -6.32 0.95 -6.48
CA ALA A 44 -5.54 2.18 -6.54
C ALA A 44 -5.88 3.03 -7.77
N GLY A 45 -5.96 2.40 -8.95
CA GLY A 45 -6.30 3.09 -10.21
C GLY A 45 -7.71 3.68 -10.22
N LEU A 46 -8.69 2.99 -9.63
CA LEU A 46 -10.05 3.52 -9.50
C LEU A 46 -10.12 4.72 -8.56
N PHE A 47 -9.47 4.66 -7.39
CA PHE A 47 -9.41 5.82 -6.49
C PHE A 47 -8.68 7.01 -7.14
N GLU A 48 -7.62 6.75 -7.90
CA GLU A 48 -6.88 7.77 -8.64
C GLU A 48 -7.74 8.42 -9.73
N HIS A 49 -8.50 7.61 -10.49
CA HIS A 49 -9.44 8.10 -11.51
C HIS A 49 -10.55 8.97 -10.89
N ILE A 50 -11.16 8.51 -9.79
CA ILE A 50 -12.15 9.29 -9.05
C ILE A 50 -11.57 10.65 -8.65
N LYS A 51 -10.38 10.65 -8.04
CA LYS A 51 -9.74 11.86 -7.54
C LYS A 51 -9.40 12.84 -8.66
N LYS A 52 -8.76 12.37 -9.75
CA LYS A 52 -8.22 13.24 -10.80
C LYS A 52 -9.27 13.71 -11.78
N ASP A 53 -10.17 12.81 -12.20
CA ASP A 53 -11.00 13.05 -13.37
C ASP A 53 -12.47 13.35 -13.01
N LEU A 54 -12.97 12.81 -11.90
CA LEU A 54 -14.39 12.87 -11.56
C LEU A 54 -14.73 13.88 -10.44
N LEU A 55 -13.85 14.06 -9.45
CA LEU A 55 -14.14 14.99 -8.33
C LEU A 55 -14.45 16.41 -8.78
N GLY A 56 -13.75 16.94 -9.79
CA GLY A 56 -13.98 18.29 -10.29
C GLY A 56 -15.34 18.49 -10.97
N GLN A 57 -16.03 17.39 -11.31
CA GLN A 57 -17.33 17.39 -11.97
C GLN A 57 -18.50 17.35 -10.97
N VAL A 58 -18.23 17.08 -9.69
CA VAL A 58 -19.26 16.97 -8.65
C VAL A 58 -19.82 18.34 -8.30
N LYS A 59 -21.16 18.46 -8.32
CA LYS A 59 -21.84 19.67 -7.85
C LYS A 59 -21.93 19.67 -6.33
N GLY A 60 -21.22 20.59 -5.69
CA GLY A 60 -21.30 20.81 -4.25
C GLY A 60 -19.93 20.87 -3.60
N LYS A 61 -19.91 21.19 -2.30
CA LYS A 61 -18.68 21.17 -1.52
C LYS A 61 -18.48 19.76 -0.96
N VAL A 62 -17.32 19.17 -1.24
CA VAL A 62 -16.90 17.94 -0.58
C VAL A 62 -16.61 18.26 0.89
N GLU A 63 -17.24 17.52 1.80
CA GLU A 63 -17.01 17.66 3.23
C GLU A 63 -15.65 17.08 3.60
N SER A 64 -14.90 17.79 4.45
CA SER A 64 -13.61 17.29 4.91
C SER A 64 -13.81 16.09 5.84
N GLY A 65 -12.99 15.05 5.65
CA GLY A 65 -13.14 13.77 6.32
C GLY A 65 -14.20 12.85 5.73
N SER A 66 -14.90 13.26 4.67
CA SER A 66 -15.77 12.34 3.90
C SER A 66 -14.94 11.39 3.02
N ASP A 67 -15.57 10.34 2.53
CA ASP A 67 -14.96 9.37 1.59
C ASP A 67 -14.40 10.02 0.32
N LEU A 68 -14.97 11.17 -0.08
CA LEU A 68 -14.56 11.92 -1.27
C LEU A 68 -13.53 13.02 -0.96
N ASP A 69 -13.14 13.20 0.32
CA ASP A 69 -12.06 14.11 0.68
C ASP A 69 -10.79 13.69 -0.10
N PRO A 70 -10.16 14.60 -0.85
CA PRO A 70 -8.95 14.30 -1.61
C PRO A 70 -7.84 13.66 -0.76
N CYS A 71 -7.74 14.01 0.52
CA CYS A 71 -6.77 13.40 1.43
C CYS A 71 -7.11 11.93 1.72
N VAL A 72 -8.40 11.61 1.89
CA VAL A 72 -8.87 10.24 2.12
C VAL A 72 -8.63 9.38 0.88
N LEU A 73 -8.94 9.90 -0.31
CA LEU A 73 -8.65 9.22 -1.58
C LEU A 73 -7.15 8.99 -1.78
N ASP A 74 -6.30 9.97 -1.48
CA ASP A 74 -4.85 9.80 -1.53
C ASP A 74 -4.35 8.69 -0.62
N VAL A 75 -4.88 8.61 0.60
CA VAL A 75 -4.50 7.55 1.54
C VAL A 75 -4.96 6.18 1.01
N TYR A 76 -6.14 6.07 0.41
CA TYR A 76 -6.60 4.82 -0.20
C TYR A 76 -5.74 4.38 -1.39
N ILE A 77 -5.32 5.32 -2.24
CA ILE A 77 -4.39 5.06 -3.34
C ILE A 77 -3.06 4.54 -2.77
N LEU A 78 -2.46 5.29 -1.86
CA LEU A 78 -1.17 4.95 -1.26
C LEU A 78 -1.21 3.61 -0.51
N GLN A 79 -2.28 3.35 0.24
CA GLN A 79 -2.46 2.07 0.94
C GLN A 79 -2.56 0.92 -0.04
N SER A 80 -3.38 1.05 -1.08
CA SER A 80 -3.58 -0.02 -2.07
C SER A 80 -2.26 -0.32 -2.80
N LEU A 81 -1.45 0.70 -3.07
CA LEU A 81 -0.10 0.53 -3.63
C LEU A 81 0.86 -0.14 -2.66
N ALA A 82 0.86 0.28 -1.39
CA ALA A 82 1.71 -0.31 -0.35
C ALA A 82 1.38 -1.80 -0.16
N GLU A 83 0.09 -2.14 -0.06
CA GLU A 83 -0.39 -3.52 0.07
C GLU A 83 0.01 -4.38 -1.14
N ALA A 84 -0.04 -3.84 -2.36
CA ALA A 84 0.43 -4.56 -3.55
C ALA A 84 1.96 -4.81 -3.52
N GLN A 85 2.72 -3.85 -2.97
CA GLN A 85 4.16 -4.00 -2.80
C GLN A 85 4.50 -5.03 -1.74
N GLU A 86 3.69 -5.18 -0.69
CA GLU A 86 3.84 -6.28 0.29
C GLU A 86 3.79 -7.65 -0.37
N VAL A 87 2.82 -7.87 -1.28
CA VAL A 87 2.68 -9.13 -2.03
C VAL A 87 3.92 -9.39 -2.88
N THR A 88 4.47 -8.33 -3.48
CA THR A 88 5.69 -8.41 -4.28
C THR A 88 6.90 -8.80 -3.42
N ILE A 89 7.03 -8.21 -2.23
CA ILE A 89 8.09 -8.54 -1.26
C ILE A 89 7.95 -9.99 -0.78
N ALA A 90 6.75 -10.40 -0.38
CA ALA A 90 6.48 -11.77 0.07
C ALA A 90 6.87 -12.79 -1.02
N ARG A 91 6.50 -12.51 -2.28
CA ARG A 91 6.88 -13.35 -3.41
C ARG A 91 8.38 -13.34 -3.68
N ALA A 92 9.04 -12.19 -3.54
CA ALA A 92 10.48 -12.09 -3.71
C ALA A 92 11.24 -12.90 -2.65
N MET A 93 10.75 -12.91 -1.42
CA MET A 93 11.28 -13.74 -0.32
C MET A 93 11.08 -15.24 -0.58
N GLU A 94 9.90 -15.62 -1.06
CA GLU A 94 9.59 -17.02 -1.41
C GLU A 94 10.48 -17.56 -2.53
N LEU A 95 10.73 -16.74 -3.55
CA LEU A 95 11.64 -17.04 -4.66
C LEU A 95 13.13 -16.88 -4.30
N LYS A 96 13.44 -16.56 -3.03
CA LYS A 96 14.81 -16.41 -2.51
C LYS A 96 15.65 -15.40 -3.29
N HIS A 97 15.05 -14.29 -3.70
CA HIS A 97 15.80 -13.20 -4.31
C HIS A 97 16.83 -12.61 -3.33
N ASP A 98 17.83 -11.93 -3.90
CA ASP A 98 18.90 -11.31 -3.14
C ASP A 98 18.35 -10.33 -2.08
N PRO A 99 18.78 -10.43 -0.81
CA PRO A 99 18.33 -9.54 0.26
C PRO A 99 18.60 -8.05 -0.02
N GLY A 100 19.61 -7.74 -0.84
CA GLY A 100 19.92 -6.39 -1.30
C GLY A 100 18.90 -5.80 -2.27
N ILE A 101 18.07 -6.62 -2.92
CA ILE A 101 16.92 -6.18 -3.73
C ILE A 101 15.65 -6.07 -2.87
N ILE A 102 15.49 -6.97 -1.89
CA ILE A 102 14.33 -6.99 -1.00
C ILE A 102 14.34 -5.79 -0.03
N ALA A 103 15.52 -5.39 0.46
CA ALA A 103 15.64 -4.29 1.41
C ALA A 103 15.15 -2.94 0.85
N PRO A 104 15.55 -2.48 -0.35
CA PRO A 104 15.00 -1.27 -0.96
C PRO A 104 13.48 -1.32 -1.15
N LEU A 105 12.93 -2.45 -1.60
CA LEU A 105 11.49 -2.64 -1.76
C LEU A 105 10.75 -2.49 -0.43
N ALA A 106 11.25 -3.11 0.65
CA ALA A 106 10.68 -2.96 1.98
C ALA A 106 10.79 -1.53 2.52
N CYS A 107 11.87 -0.81 2.21
CA CYS A 107 12.07 0.57 2.62
C CYS A 107 11.07 1.51 1.95
N GLU A 108 10.84 1.32 0.66
CA GLU A 108 9.83 2.06 -0.08
C GLU A 108 8.41 1.75 0.43
N THR A 109 8.07 0.48 0.69
CA THR A 109 6.78 0.11 1.29
C THR A 109 6.56 0.78 2.65
N ALA A 110 7.59 0.79 3.52
CA ALA A 110 7.51 1.51 4.79
C ALA A 110 7.26 3.01 4.60
N THR A 111 7.86 3.60 3.57
CA THR A 111 7.69 5.00 3.22
C THR A 111 6.27 5.29 2.71
N LEU A 112 5.67 4.37 1.94
CA LEU A 112 4.28 4.49 1.50
C LEU A 112 3.31 4.49 2.69
N TYR A 113 3.45 3.55 3.65
CA TYR A 113 2.62 3.54 4.85
C TYR A 113 2.83 4.76 5.74
N GLU A 114 4.04 5.29 5.81
CA GLU A 114 4.32 6.54 6.51
C GLU A 114 3.63 7.74 5.86
N LYS A 115 3.62 7.80 4.51
CA LYS A 115 2.83 8.80 3.78
C LYS A 115 1.33 8.64 4.03
N CYS A 116 0.80 7.42 4.08
CA CYS A 116 -0.59 7.16 4.47
C CYS A 116 -0.90 7.73 5.86
N ARG A 117 -0.03 7.45 6.84
CA ARG A 117 -0.16 7.97 8.22
C ARG A 117 -0.21 9.49 8.25
N LEU A 118 0.67 10.16 7.50
CA LEU A 118 0.72 11.61 7.40
C LEU A 118 -0.48 12.19 6.65
N GLY A 119 -0.98 11.52 5.61
CA GLY A 119 -2.17 11.93 4.87
C GLY A 119 -3.43 11.99 5.74
N LEU A 120 -3.50 11.15 6.78
CA LEU A 120 -4.60 11.13 7.74
C LEU A 120 -4.50 12.22 8.82
N GLN A 121 -3.44 13.04 8.86
CA GLN A 121 -3.17 13.96 9.98
C GLN A 121 -4.28 14.97 10.24
N ASN A 122 -4.93 15.45 9.18
CA ASN A 122 -5.96 16.50 9.22
C ASN A 122 -7.39 15.95 9.33
N ILE A 123 -7.56 14.62 9.34
CA ILE A 123 -8.87 13.97 9.44
C ILE A 123 -9.22 13.78 10.92
N PRO A 124 -10.48 14.01 11.36
CA PRO A 124 -10.89 13.83 12.74
C PRO A 124 -10.48 12.47 13.29
N GLU A 125 -9.82 12.47 14.45
CA GLU A 125 -9.21 11.27 15.01
C GLU A 125 -10.24 10.16 15.27
N SER A 126 -11.45 10.51 15.70
CA SER A 126 -12.56 9.57 15.93
C SER A 126 -12.90 8.69 14.72
N LEU A 127 -12.61 9.14 13.50
CA LEU A 127 -12.85 8.41 12.26
C LEU A 127 -11.66 7.53 11.86
N VAL A 128 -10.43 7.97 12.16
CA VAL A 128 -9.21 7.39 11.57
C VAL A 128 -8.26 6.74 12.56
N THR A 129 -8.58 6.69 13.86
CA THR A 129 -7.68 6.11 14.90
C THR A 129 -7.15 4.73 14.51
N LYS A 130 -8.06 3.81 14.15
CA LYS A 130 -7.69 2.43 13.79
C LYS A 130 -6.88 2.38 12.50
N TRP A 131 -7.25 3.20 11.52
CA TRP A 131 -6.58 3.27 10.23
C TRP A 131 -5.15 3.79 10.38
N ARG A 132 -4.97 4.86 11.16
CA ARG A 132 -3.66 5.41 11.48
C ARG A 132 -2.80 4.42 12.25
N ALA A 133 -3.37 3.72 13.23
CA ALA A 133 -2.67 2.67 13.98
C ALA A 133 -2.20 1.53 13.06
N TYR A 134 -3.01 1.12 12.08
CA TYR A 134 -2.63 0.15 11.06
C TYR A 134 -1.43 0.64 10.23
N CYS A 135 -1.46 1.88 9.74
CA CYS A 135 -0.34 2.44 8.98
C CYS A 135 0.95 2.51 9.83
N ILE A 136 0.86 2.91 11.10
CA ILE A 136 2.02 2.94 12.03
C ILE A 136 2.60 1.53 12.20
N PHE A 137 1.74 0.55 12.46
CA PHE A 137 2.14 -0.85 12.62
C PHE A 137 2.86 -1.36 11.37
N LYS A 138 2.27 -1.17 10.19
CA LYS A 138 2.86 -1.60 8.92
C LYS A 138 4.20 -0.92 8.64
N THR A 139 4.31 0.39 8.86
CA THR A 139 5.58 1.11 8.74
C THR A 139 6.66 0.48 9.63
N ALA A 140 6.34 0.17 10.89
CA ALA A 140 7.29 -0.46 11.81
C ALA A 140 7.71 -1.86 11.34
N CYS A 141 6.77 -2.69 10.87
CA CYS A 141 7.05 -4.02 10.33
C CYS A 141 8.02 -3.96 9.14
N PHE A 142 7.79 -3.09 8.16
CA PHE A 142 8.66 -3.00 6.99
C PHE A 142 10.03 -2.40 7.31
N ARG A 143 10.13 -1.45 8.25
CA ARG A 143 11.43 -0.99 8.74
C ARG A 143 12.24 -2.09 9.42
N ALA A 144 11.57 -2.99 10.15
CA ALA A 144 12.21 -4.17 10.71
C ALA A 144 12.70 -5.13 9.61
N TYR A 145 11.89 -5.38 8.57
CA TYR A 145 12.30 -6.17 7.40
C TYR A 145 13.55 -5.61 6.71
N VAL A 146 13.60 -4.29 6.49
CA VAL A 146 14.78 -3.62 5.92
C VAL A 146 16.04 -3.93 6.74
N SER A 147 15.95 -3.74 8.06
CA SER A 147 17.07 -3.95 8.98
C SER A 147 17.56 -5.41 8.95
N TYR A 148 16.62 -6.36 8.86
CA TYR A 148 16.92 -7.78 8.72
C TYR A 148 17.64 -8.11 7.40
N CYS A 149 17.10 -7.65 6.27
CA CYS A 149 17.68 -7.92 4.95
C CYS A 149 19.07 -7.28 4.76
N ILE A 150 19.27 -6.06 5.28
CA ILE A 150 20.59 -5.41 5.27
C ILE A 150 21.60 -6.21 6.12
N ARG A 151 21.18 -6.67 7.30
CA ARG A 151 22.08 -7.48 8.14
C ARG A 151 22.47 -8.79 7.47
N LEU A 152 21.53 -9.44 6.77
CA LEU A 152 21.77 -10.68 6.05
C LEU A 152 22.71 -10.48 4.84
N SER A 153 22.55 -9.40 4.09
CA SER A 153 23.45 -9.06 2.98
C SER A 153 24.87 -8.72 3.46
N LEU A 154 25.03 -8.02 4.57
CA LEU A 154 26.35 -7.77 5.16
C LEU A 154 27.04 -9.06 5.66
N PHE A 155 26.28 -10.00 6.23
CA PHE A 155 26.82 -11.28 6.70
C PHE A 155 27.26 -12.20 5.55
N THR A 156 26.49 -12.23 4.45
CA THR A 156 26.89 -12.99 3.25
C THR A 156 28.13 -12.39 2.61
N PHE A 157 28.22 -11.06 2.51
CA PHE A 157 29.41 -10.37 2.03
C PHE A 157 30.66 -10.67 2.87
N SER A 158 30.54 -10.70 4.20
CA SER A 158 31.67 -11.01 5.08
C SER A 158 32.16 -12.47 4.91
N HIS A 159 31.26 -13.43 4.72
CA HIS A 159 31.64 -14.83 4.44
C HIS A 159 32.29 -15.01 3.05
N SER A 160 31.78 -14.34 2.02
CA SER A 160 32.38 -14.38 0.67
C SER A 160 33.79 -13.77 0.65
N SER A 161 34.04 -12.75 1.48
CA SER A 161 35.35 -12.11 1.62
C SER A 161 36.38 -13.01 2.30
N ILE A 162 35.95 -13.89 3.21
CA ILE A 162 36.83 -14.84 3.91
C ILE A 162 37.21 -16.02 3.02
N SER A 163 36.34 -16.46 2.11
CA SER A 163 36.62 -17.57 1.18
C SER A 163 37.53 -17.22 0.00
N LEU A 164 37.84 -15.93 -0.20
CA LEU A 164 38.71 -15.43 -1.28
C LEU A 164 40.17 -15.21 -0.86
N SER A 165 40.58 -15.77 0.29
CA SER A 165 41.98 -15.79 0.72
C SER A 165 42.59 -17.18 0.47
N PRO A 166 43.07 -17.51 -0.76
CA PRO A 166 43.92 -18.67 -0.94
C PRO A 166 45.29 -18.39 -0.33
N LEU A 167 45.69 -19.27 0.60
CA LEU A 167 47.09 -19.50 0.99
C LEU A 167 47.94 -19.90 -0.21
#